data_AF-A0A7C4D031-F1
#
_entry.id   AF-A0A7C4D031-F1
#
_cell.length_a   1.000
_cell.length_b   1.000
_cell.length_c   1.000
_cell.angle_alpha   90.00
_cell.angle_beta   90.00
_cell.angle_gamma   90.00
#
_symmetry.space_group_name_H-M   'P 1'
#
loop_
_entity.id
_entity.type
_entity.pdbx_description
1 polymer ?
#
loop_
_entity_poly.entity_id
_entity_poly.type
_entity_poly.pdbx_seq_one_letter_code
_entity_poly.pdbx_strand_id
1 'polypeptide(L)'
;MFKNVLTRFRNKKPTEINVDKETLLYIYKMLHSMRLDLVECFYNIKNRRLRELYDGFALMMIKLDKTIQFLRRVLNEDLYAKYDKLSSDEINEIITKLPLEVSVSLRSLVQNIKLLKEFSVLTAPPYINTIIRSINEIIDDIAKYLDRVVR
;
A
#
# COMPACT_ATOMS: atom_id res chain seq x y z
N MET A 1 -9.07 -10.99 -12.87
CA MET A 1 -8.89 -9.99 -11.79
C MET A 1 -7.48 -9.35 -11.77
N PHE A 2 -6.39 -10.08 -12.08
CA PHE A 2 -4.98 -9.59 -12.09
C PHE A 2 -4.68 -8.42 -13.03
N LYS A 3 -5.34 -8.35 -14.20
CA LYS A 3 -5.07 -7.33 -15.21
C LYS A 3 -5.32 -5.92 -14.67
N ASN A 4 -6.35 -5.71 -13.84
CA ASN A 4 -6.91 -4.38 -13.62
C ASN A 4 -5.93 -3.34 -13.07
N VAL A 5 -5.27 -3.52 -11.91
CA VAL A 5 -4.35 -2.49 -11.37
C VAL A 5 -3.10 -2.31 -12.23
N LEU A 6 -2.49 -3.44 -12.63
CA LEU A 6 -1.27 -3.44 -13.45
C LEU A 6 -1.50 -2.81 -14.82
N THR A 7 -2.66 -3.01 -15.44
CA THR A 7 -3.01 -2.37 -16.72
C THR A 7 -3.47 -0.93 -16.51
N ARG A 8 -4.23 -0.62 -15.45
CA ARG A 8 -4.75 0.74 -15.16
C ARG A 8 -3.63 1.78 -15.09
N PHE A 9 -2.52 1.44 -14.44
CA PHE A 9 -1.43 2.41 -14.25
C PHE A 9 -0.34 2.34 -15.31
N ARG A 10 -0.36 1.37 -16.23
CA ARG A 10 0.65 1.26 -17.28
C ARG A 10 0.48 2.38 -18.29
N ASN A 11 1.49 3.24 -18.43
CA ASN A 11 1.53 4.36 -19.39
C ASN A 11 0.43 5.43 -19.25
N LYS A 12 -0.37 5.40 -18.18
CA LYS A 12 -1.35 6.46 -17.89
C LYS A 12 -0.61 7.76 -17.62
N LYS A 13 -0.77 8.75 -18.50
CA LYS A 13 -0.41 10.15 -18.23
C LYS A 13 -1.64 10.81 -17.59
N PRO A 14 -1.53 11.38 -16.38
CA PRO A 14 -2.66 12.07 -15.77
C PRO A 14 -3.08 13.23 -16.67
N THR A 15 -4.33 13.21 -17.10
CA THR A 15 -4.99 14.24 -17.90
C THR A 15 -5.83 15.16 -17.02
N GLU A 16 -6.48 14.62 -15.99
CA GLU A 16 -7.25 15.39 -15.01
C GLU A 16 -7.03 14.86 -13.59
N ILE A 17 -6.85 15.77 -12.62
CA ILE A 17 -6.72 15.44 -11.20
C ILE A 17 -7.89 16.12 -10.46
N ASN A 18 -8.82 15.31 -9.97
CA ASN A 18 -10.06 15.73 -9.30
C ASN A 18 -9.92 15.72 -7.77
N VAL A 19 -8.70 15.90 -7.27
CA VAL A 19 -8.37 15.96 -5.86
C VAL A 19 -7.16 16.87 -5.69
N ASP A 20 -7.02 17.52 -4.55
CA ASP A 20 -5.87 18.38 -4.30
C ASP A 20 -4.57 17.55 -4.23
N LYS A 21 -3.45 18.20 -4.59
CA LYS A 21 -2.13 17.56 -4.64
C LYS A 21 -1.67 17.09 -3.25
N GLU A 22 -2.09 17.76 -2.18
CA GLU A 22 -1.70 17.46 -0.81
C GLU A 22 -2.28 16.11 -0.36
N THR A 23 -3.56 15.85 -0.67
CA THR A 23 -4.21 14.54 -0.47
C THR A 23 -3.45 13.41 -1.16
N LEU A 24 -3.02 13.60 -2.42
CA LEU A 24 -2.22 12.60 -3.13
C LEU A 24 -0.85 12.39 -2.48
N LEU A 25 -0.21 13.47 -2.02
CA LEU A 25 1.07 13.40 -1.31
C LEU A 25 0.92 12.66 0.03
N TYR A 26 -0.16 12.86 0.76
CA TYR A 26 -0.47 12.14 1.99
C TYR A 26 -0.63 10.65 1.75
N ILE A 27 -1.42 10.25 0.74
CA ILE A 27 -1.56 8.84 0.35
C ILE A 27 -0.20 8.26 -0.02
N TYR A 28 0.61 9.00 -0.80
CA TYR A 28 1.93 8.57 -1.23
C TYR A 28 2.89 8.31 -0.05
N LYS A 29 2.98 9.25 0.90
CA LYS A 29 3.79 9.11 2.13
C LYS A 29 3.33 7.92 2.96
N MET A 30 2.02 7.74 3.13
CA MET A 30 1.47 6.60 3.86
C MET A 30 1.86 5.27 3.22
N LEU A 31 1.64 5.10 1.91
CA LEU A 31 1.99 3.86 1.21
C LEU A 31 3.50 3.58 1.26
N HIS A 32 4.34 4.62 1.18
CA HIS A 32 5.78 4.49 1.38
C HIS A 32 6.14 3.98 2.77
N SER A 33 5.55 4.54 3.82
CA SER A 33 5.77 4.10 5.20
C SER A 33 5.34 2.63 5.37
N MET A 34 4.15 2.28 4.87
CA MET A 34 3.61 0.92 4.94
C MET A 34 4.47 -0.11 4.18
N ARG A 35 5.10 0.30 3.07
CA ARG A 35 6.03 -0.54 2.32
C ARG A 35 7.22 -0.97 3.18
N LEU A 36 7.74 -0.09 4.05
CA LEU A 36 8.87 -0.41 4.93
C LEU A 36 8.48 -1.50 5.95
N ASP A 37 7.31 -1.38 6.56
CA ASP A 37 6.79 -2.40 7.49
C ASP A 37 6.54 -3.74 6.80
N LEU A 38 6.04 -3.73 5.56
CA LEU A 38 5.88 -4.95 4.77
C LEU A 38 7.21 -5.61 4.43
N VAL A 39 8.25 -4.85 4.11
CA VAL A 39 9.59 -5.43 3.91
C VAL A 39 10.10 -6.13 5.17
N GLU A 40 9.85 -5.57 6.36
CA GLU A 40 10.15 -6.22 7.63
C GLU A 40 9.36 -7.52 7.82
N CYS A 41 8.06 -7.51 7.51
CA CYS A 41 7.22 -8.71 7.54
C CYS A 41 7.75 -9.81 6.62
N PHE A 42 8.23 -9.46 5.42
CA PHE A 42 8.82 -10.42 4.50
C PHE A 42 10.05 -11.10 5.10
N TYR A 43 10.92 -10.37 5.81
CA TYR A 43 12.07 -10.98 6.48
C TYR A 43 11.64 -11.98 7.56
N ASN A 44 10.60 -11.68 8.34
CA ASN A 44 10.06 -12.62 9.32
C ASN A 44 9.53 -13.91 8.66
N ILE A 45 8.72 -13.76 7.60
CA ILE A 45 8.18 -14.88 6.82
C ILE A 45 9.33 -15.70 6.19
N LYS A 46 10.35 -15.03 5.65
CA LYS A 46 11.55 -15.65 5.08
C LYS A 46 12.31 -16.47 6.12
N ASN A 47 12.58 -15.88 7.29
CA ASN A 47 13.32 -16.53 8.37
C ASN A 47 12.62 -17.80 8.87
N ARG A 48 11.28 -17.80 8.84
CA ARG A 48 10.46 -18.97 9.17
C ARG A 48 10.28 -19.98 8.04
N ARG A 49 10.84 -19.69 6.85
CA ARG A 49 10.80 -20.57 5.66
C ARG A 49 9.37 -20.91 5.18
N LEU A 50 8.42 -19.99 5.36
CA LEU A 50 7.02 -20.16 4.92
C LEU A 50 6.86 -19.86 3.42
N ARG A 51 7.39 -20.76 2.58
CA ARG A 51 7.49 -20.57 1.12
C ARG A 51 6.14 -20.46 0.43
N GLU A 52 5.12 -21.13 0.95
CA GLU A 52 3.74 -21.10 0.46
C GLU A 52 3.12 -19.70 0.49
N LEU A 53 3.69 -18.78 1.27
CA LEU A 53 3.23 -17.38 1.37
C LEU A 53 3.93 -16.45 0.37
N TYR A 54 5.03 -16.89 -0.26
CA TYR A 54 5.90 -16.01 -1.04
C TYR A 54 5.19 -15.44 -2.26
N ASP A 55 4.45 -16.26 -3.01
CA ASP A 55 3.78 -15.80 -4.22
C ASP A 55 2.68 -14.78 -3.91
N GLY A 56 1.88 -15.04 -2.88
CA GLY A 56 0.85 -14.11 -2.42
C GLY A 56 1.44 -12.79 -1.92
N PHE A 57 2.54 -12.87 -1.15
CA PHE A 57 3.24 -11.71 -0.64
C PHE A 57 3.90 -10.89 -1.76
N ALA A 58 4.60 -11.55 -2.68
CA ALA A 58 5.27 -10.90 -3.80
C ALA A 58 4.26 -10.20 -4.70
N LEU A 59 3.12 -10.84 -4.98
CA LEU A 59 2.04 -10.24 -5.75
C LEU A 59 1.49 -8.97 -5.08
N MET A 60 1.20 -9.05 -3.79
CA MET A 60 0.74 -7.91 -2.99
C MET A 60 1.75 -6.75 -3.04
N MET A 61 3.05 -7.03 -2.87
CA MET A 61 4.11 -6.04 -2.95
C MET A 61 4.23 -5.39 -4.33
N ILE A 62 4.11 -6.18 -5.41
CA ILE A 62 4.13 -5.65 -6.79
C ILE A 62 2.99 -4.64 -7.00
N LYS A 63 1.79 -4.94 -6.48
CA LYS A 63 0.66 -4.00 -6.58
C LYS A 63 0.91 -2.73 -5.80
N LEU A 64 1.39 -2.84 -4.55
CA LEU A 64 1.74 -1.69 -3.73
C LEU A 64 2.78 -0.80 -4.44
N ASP A 65 3.86 -1.41 -4.93
CA ASP A 65 4.93 -0.71 -5.63
C ASP A 65 4.42 -0.01 -6.90
N LYS A 66 3.45 -0.61 -7.61
CA LYS A 66 2.83 0.01 -8.79
C LYS A 66 1.92 1.17 -8.43
N THR A 67 1.17 1.09 -7.33
CA THR A 67 0.37 2.20 -6.81
C THR A 67 1.27 3.37 -6.36
N ILE A 68 2.38 3.07 -5.67
CA ILE A 68 3.40 4.05 -5.28
C ILE A 68 4.04 4.69 -6.52
N GLN A 69 4.46 3.90 -7.51
CA GLN A 69 5.03 4.39 -8.78
C GLN A 69 4.04 5.26 -9.57
N PHE A 70 2.74 4.98 -9.48
CA PHE A 70 1.71 5.81 -10.08
C PHE A 70 1.64 7.18 -9.40
N LEU A 71 1.48 7.21 -8.07
CA LEU A 71 1.46 8.45 -7.29
C LEU A 71 2.71 9.30 -7.51
N ARG A 72 3.89 8.68 -7.48
CA ARG A 72 5.17 9.37 -7.76
C ARG A 72 5.13 10.13 -9.09
N ARG A 73 4.65 9.49 -10.16
CA ARG A 73 4.53 10.10 -11.49
C ARG A 73 3.52 11.23 -11.52
N VAL A 74 2.39 11.06 -10.83
CA VAL A 74 1.32 12.08 -10.75
C VAL A 74 1.79 13.31 -9.97
N LEU A 75 2.54 13.10 -8.89
CA LEU A 75 3.06 14.17 -8.04
C LEU A 75 4.31 14.86 -8.60
N ASN A 76 4.93 14.27 -9.63
CA ASN A 76 6.23 14.63 -10.18
C ASN A 76 7.36 14.55 -9.15
N GLU A 77 7.35 13.49 -8.34
CA GLU A 77 8.34 13.22 -7.30
C GLU A 77 9.56 12.47 -7.88
N ASP A 78 10.73 12.75 -7.31
CA ASP A 78 11.99 12.13 -7.73
C ASP A 78 11.95 10.60 -7.60
N LEU A 79 12.64 9.91 -8.51
CA LEU A 79 12.74 8.44 -8.50
C LEU A 79 13.31 7.91 -7.18
N TYR A 80 14.18 8.70 -6.54
CA TYR A 80 14.87 8.37 -5.31
C TYR A 80 14.38 9.21 -4.11
N ALA A 81 13.19 9.80 -4.21
CA ALA A 81 12.57 10.48 -3.07
C ALA A 81 12.49 9.50 -1.89
N LYS A 82 13.20 9.83 -0.80
CA LYS A 82 13.18 9.05 0.44
C LYS A 82 12.23 9.75 1.39
N TYR A 83 11.21 9.01 1.83
CA TYR A 83 10.37 9.42 2.96
C TYR A 83 10.76 8.60 4.17
N ASP A 84 10.92 9.31 5.28
CA ASP A 84 11.10 8.66 6.56
C ASP A 84 9.85 7.87 6.95
N LYS A 85 10.06 6.88 7.82
CA LYS A 85 8.97 6.11 8.38
C LYS A 85 8.11 7.02 9.24
N LEU A 86 6.81 7.07 8.94
CA LEU A 86 5.85 7.83 9.72
C LEU A 86 5.64 7.19 11.09
N SER A 87 5.60 8.03 12.12
CA SER A 87 5.14 7.66 13.46
C SER A 87 3.64 7.39 13.49
N SER A 88 3.16 6.76 14.57
CA SER A 88 1.72 6.52 14.75
C SER A 88 0.91 7.82 14.79
N ASP A 89 1.47 8.89 15.36
CA ASP A 89 0.80 10.18 15.48
C ASP A 89 0.68 10.86 14.12
N GLU A 90 1.75 10.85 13.31
CA GLU A 90 1.73 11.36 11.94
C GLU A 90 0.75 10.58 11.05
N ILE A 91 0.68 9.25 11.20
CA ILE A 91 -0.32 8.44 10.48
C ILE A 91 -1.73 8.88 10.85
N ASN A 92 -2.01 9.07 12.14
CA ASN A 92 -3.33 9.49 12.60
C ASN A 92 -3.69 10.89 12.09
N GLU A 93 -2.74 11.82 12.14
CA GLU A 93 -2.89 13.18 11.63
C GLU A 93 -3.16 13.20 10.13
N ILE A 94 -2.46 12.38 9.35
CA ILE A 94 -2.69 12.28 7.91
C ILE A 94 -4.08 11.71 7.64
N ILE A 95 -4.48 10.64 8.32
CA ILE A 95 -5.76 9.97 8.09
C ILE A 95 -6.96 10.90 8.33
N THR A 96 -6.89 11.83 9.28
CA THR A 96 -7.98 12.79 9.55
C THR A 96 -8.14 13.85 8.47
N LYS A 97 -7.08 14.14 7.70
CA LYS A 97 -7.09 15.09 6.59
C LYS A 97 -7.59 14.49 5.27
N LEU A 98 -7.68 13.16 5.18
CA LEU A 98 -8.03 12.46 3.96
C LEU A 98 -9.55 12.29 3.77
N PRO A 99 -10.04 12.28 2.52
CA PRO A 99 -11.42 11.93 2.22
C PRO A 99 -11.83 10.58 2.84
N LEU A 100 -13.07 10.49 3.34
CA LEU A 100 -13.56 9.34 4.09
C LEU A 100 -13.31 7.99 3.39
N GLU A 101 -13.53 7.95 2.07
CA GLU A 101 -13.40 6.72 1.29
C GLU A 101 -11.97 6.14 1.32
N VAL A 102 -10.95 6.98 1.13
CA VAL A 102 -9.56 6.53 1.14
C VAL A 102 -9.02 6.39 2.56
N SER A 103 -9.50 7.22 3.49
CA SER A 103 -9.06 7.18 4.89
C SER A 103 -9.45 5.87 5.57
N VAL A 104 -10.63 5.32 5.30
CA VAL A 104 -11.04 3.98 5.78
C VAL A 104 -10.09 2.91 5.26
N SER A 105 -9.83 2.89 3.95
CA SER A 105 -8.94 1.90 3.32
C SER A 105 -7.52 1.96 3.90
N LEU A 106 -6.98 3.17 4.10
CA LEU A 106 -5.65 3.37 4.69
C LEU A 106 -5.60 2.98 6.17
N ARG A 107 -6.66 3.23 6.95
CA ARG A 107 -6.76 2.78 8.34
C ARG A 107 -6.74 1.25 8.42
N SER A 108 -7.51 0.59 7.55
CA SER A 108 -7.51 -0.87 7.42
C SER A 108 -6.15 -1.40 6.98
N LEU A 109 -5.45 -0.72 6.06
CA LEU A 109 -4.11 -1.10 5.63
C LEU A 109 -3.13 -1.10 6.81
N VAL A 110 -3.09 0.00 7.58
CA VAL A 110 -2.23 0.16 8.75
C VAL A 110 -2.50 -0.96 9.77
N GLN A 111 -3.77 -1.24 10.07
CA GLN A 111 -4.14 -2.29 11.02
C GLN A 111 -3.73 -3.68 10.53
N ASN A 112 -4.00 -4.02 9.28
CA ASN A 112 -3.65 -5.34 8.75
C ASN A 112 -2.14 -5.54 8.66
N ILE A 113 -1.36 -4.49 8.38
CA ILE A 113 0.11 -4.56 8.40
C ILE A 113 0.63 -4.76 9.83
N LYS A 114 0.05 -4.10 10.83
CA LYS A 114 0.38 -4.37 12.25
C LYS A 114 0.12 -5.83 12.62
N LEU A 115 -1.04 -6.36 12.25
CA LEU A 115 -1.39 -7.78 12.47
C LEU A 115 -0.42 -8.71 11.74
N LEU A 116 -0.09 -8.41 10.48
CA LEU A 116 0.86 -9.19 9.70
C LEU A 116 2.23 -9.21 10.36
N LYS A 117 2.70 -8.06 10.84
CA LYS A 117 3.99 -7.94 11.53
C LYS A 117 4.03 -8.80 12.78
N GLU A 118 3.01 -8.71 13.63
CA GLU A 118 2.86 -9.54 14.82
C GLU A 118 2.81 -11.04 14.47
N PHE A 119 1.97 -11.41 13.51
CA PHE A 119 1.68 -12.82 13.21
C PHE A 119 2.76 -13.48 12.36
N SER A 120 3.54 -12.70 11.62
CA SER A 120 4.67 -13.18 10.84
C SER A 120 5.74 -13.83 11.71
N VAL A 121 5.81 -13.53 13.02
CA VAL A 121 6.83 -14.09 13.92
C VAL A 121 6.47 -15.49 14.42
N LEU A 122 5.22 -15.74 14.83
CA LEU A 122 4.87 -16.97 15.56
C LEU A 122 3.62 -17.70 15.04
N THR A 123 2.77 -17.07 14.22
CA THR A 123 1.44 -17.62 13.90
C THR A 123 1.47 -18.60 12.73
N ALA A 124 0.49 -19.52 12.69
CA ALA A 124 0.37 -20.50 11.61
C ALA A 124 0.13 -19.86 10.21
N PRO A 125 0.62 -20.47 9.12
CA PRO A 125 0.55 -19.90 7.76
C PRO A 125 -0.85 -19.52 7.26
N PRO A 126 -1.94 -20.28 7.53
CA PRO A 126 -3.27 -19.92 7.05
C PRO A 126 -3.74 -18.53 7.49
N TYR A 127 -3.43 -18.13 8.72
CA TYR A 127 -3.77 -16.80 9.23
C TYR A 127 -2.98 -15.71 8.53
N ILE A 128 -1.67 -15.93 8.33
CA ILE A 128 -0.80 -14.99 7.61
C ILE A 128 -1.29 -14.81 6.18
N ASN A 129 -1.67 -15.91 5.52
CA ASN A 129 -2.21 -15.86 4.16
C ASN A 129 -3.51 -15.05 4.07
N THR A 130 -4.42 -15.21 5.03
CA THR A 130 -5.65 -14.41 5.12
C THR A 130 -5.34 -12.92 5.27
N ILE A 131 -4.35 -12.56 6.10
CA ILE A 131 -3.93 -11.17 6.27
C ILE A 131 -3.30 -10.61 4.99
N ILE A 132 -2.43 -11.37 4.32
CA ILE A 132 -1.83 -10.98 3.03
C ILE A 132 -2.93 -10.73 1.98
N ARG A 133 -3.95 -11.59 1.91
CA ARG A 133 -5.08 -11.42 0.99
C ARG A 133 -5.88 -10.16 1.30
N SER A 134 -6.17 -9.90 2.57
CA SER A 134 -6.84 -8.67 3.04
C SER A 134 -6.06 -7.42 2.64
N ILE A 135 -4.74 -7.38 2.90
CA ILE A 135 -3.87 -6.27 2.50
C ILE A 135 -3.90 -6.06 0.98
N ASN A 136 -3.84 -7.16 0.21
CA ASN A 136 -3.90 -7.09 -1.24
C ASN A 136 -5.23 -6.51 -1.77
N GLU A 137 -6.36 -6.85 -1.15
CA GLU A 137 -7.68 -6.29 -1.49
C GLU A 137 -7.76 -4.79 -1.14
N ILE A 138 -7.23 -4.40 0.02
CA ILE A 138 -7.17 -3.00 0.45
C ILE A 138 -6.31 -2.15 -0.51
N ILE A 139 -5.17 -2.68 -0.98
CA ILE A 139 -4.34 -2.02 -1.99
C ILE A 139 -5.11 -1.83 -3.31
N ASP A 140 -5.92 -2.81 -3.71
CA ASP A 140 -6.76 -2.69 -4.90
C ASP A 140 -7.82 -1.59 -4.73
N ASP A 141 -8.38 -1.42 -3.54
CA ASP A 141 -9.36 -0.36 -3.25
C ASP A 141 -8.74 1.04 -3.26
N ILE A 142 -7.56 1.20 -2.68
CA ILE A 142 -6.78 2.44 -2.79
C ILE A 142 -6.45 2.73 -4.25
N ALA A 143 -6.05 1.72 -5.02
CA ALA A 143 -5.76 1.88 -6.45
C ALA A 143 -7.01 2.29 -7.25
N LYS A 144 -8.20 1.73 -6.97
CA LYS A 144 -9.46 2.13 -7.59
C LYS A 144 -9.82 3.57 -7.27
N TYR A 145 -9.63 3.99 -6.01
CA TYR A 145 -9.83 5.38 -5.61
C TYR A 145 -8.95 6.32 -6.44
N LEU A 146 -7.64 6.02 -6.52
CA LEU A 146 -6.68 6.81 -7.28
C LEU A 146 -7.00 6.88 -8.77
N ASP A 147 -7.39 5.76 -9.37
CA ASP A 147 -7.79 5.69 -10.77
C ASP A 147 -9.03 6.54 -11.08
N ARG A 148 -9.95 6.68 -10.12
CA ARG A 148 -11.14 7.52 -10.25
C ARG A 148 -10.83 9.02 -10.13
N VAL A 149 -9.95 9.39 -9.20
CA VAL A 149 -9.61 10.81 -8.95
C VAL A 149 -8.49 11.32 -9.87
N VAL A 150 -7.71 10.44 -10.48
CA VAL A 150 -6.67 10.77 -11.46
C VAL A 150 -6.98 10.09 -12.79
N ARG A 151 -7.54 10.84 -13.75
CA ARG A 151 -7.98 10.36 -15.06
C ARG A 151 -6.88 10.43 -16.11
#